data_AF-X1KBL8-F1
#
_entry.id   AF-X1KBL8-F1
#
_cell.length_a   1.000
_cell.length_b   1.000
_cell.length_c   1.000
_cell.angle_alpha   90.00
_cell.angle_beta   90.00
_cell.angle_gamma   90.00
#
_symmetry.space_group_name_H-M   'P 1'
#
loop_
_entity.id
_entity.type
_entity.pdbx_description
1 polymer ?
#
loop_
_entity_poly.entity_id
_entity_poly.type
_entity_poly.pdbx_seq_one_letter_code
_entity_poly.pdbx_strand_id
1 'polypeptide(L)'
;KRVSELSENEKESRNLLLLGTMDCQHISELNQAWNRLGFFAYFKNGNLVVLNTEGEVVTEYGAGVGLIQATQNPWNPKGIGACENVVWLVSGTDEAGVKDAIHALVNRYTEFQYACAAVVANGEIIKVPQ
;
A
#
# COMPACT_ATOMS: atom_id res chain seq x y z
N LYS A 1 -15.78 6.76 -5.73
CA LYS A 1 -15.30 8.04 -6.30
C LYS A 1 -14.02 7.75 -7.05
N ARG A 2 -13.78 8.41 -8.19
CA ARG A 2 -12.45 8.42 -8.78
C ARG A 2 -11.50 9.13 -7.82
N VAL A 3 -10.22 8.78 -7.92
CA VAL A 3 -9.19 9.36 -7.06
C VAL A 3 -9.09 10.87 -7.24
N SER A 4 -9.34 11.39 -8.44
CA SER A 4 -9.42 12.82 -8.75
C SER A 4 -10.67 13.54 -8.19
N GLU A 5 -11.60 12.81 -7.58
CA GLU A 5 -12.86 13.34 -7.01
C GLU A 5 -12.82 13.38 -5.48
N LEU A 6 -11.70 13.00 -4.85
CA LEU A 6 -11.47 13.16 -3.42
C LEU A 6 -11.13 14.63 -3.13
N SER A 7 -12.00 15.31 -2.40
CA SER A 7 -11.70 16.66 -1.92
C SER A 7 -10.65 16.64 -0.80
N GLU A 8 -9.92 17.74 -0.61
CA GLU A 8 -8.94 17.86 0.49
C GLU A 8 -9.57 17.56 1.85
N ASN A 9 -10.72 18.16 2.17
CA ASN A 9 -11.42 17.88 3.43
C ASN A 9 -11.76 16.40 3.62
N GLU A 10 -12.11 15.67 2.55
CA GLU A 10 -12.34 14.23 2.65
C GLU A 10 -11.04 13.45 2.89
N LYS A 11 -9.93 13.87 2.30
CA LYS A 11 -8.62 13.27 2.58
C LYS A 11 -8.18 13.52 4.00
N GLU A 12 -8.37 14.72 4.52
CA GLU A 12 -7.93 15.12 5.86
C GLU A 12 -8.70 14.42 6.99
N SER A 13 -10.00 14.18 6.79
CA SER A 13 -10.92 13.81 7.88
C SER A 13 -11.40 12.35 7.87
N ARG A 14 -11.10 11.55 6.85
CA ARG A 14 -11.67 10.20 6.70
C ARG A 14 -10.62 9.08 6.70
N ASN A 15 -11.10 7.88 7.01
CA ASN A 15 -10.40 6.66 6.63
C ASN A 15 -10.56 6.45 5.12
N LEU A 16 -9.48 6.14 4.44
CA LEU A 16 -9.46 5.97 2.99
C LEU A 16 -9.06 4.55 2.61
N LEU A 17 -9.71 4.02 1.58
CA LEU A 17 -9.25 2.84 0.84
C LEU A 17 -8.87 3.31 -0.56
N LEU A 18 -7.57 3.31 -0.85
CA LEU A 18 -7.03 3.65 -2.15
C LEU A 18 -6.82 2.38 -2.96
N LEU A 19 -7.36 2.37 -4.18
CA LEU A 19 -7.27 1.27 -5.12
C LEU A 19 -6.68 1.78 -6.43
N GLY A 20 -5.61 1.16 -6.91
CA GLY A 20 -5.01 1.51 -8.20
C GLY A 20 -3.56 1.08 -8.34
N THR A 21 -3.00 1.27 -9.53
CA THR A 21 -1.58 0.98 -9.78
C THR A 21 -0.67 1.99 -9.07
N MET A 22 0.63 1.72 -9.07
CA MET A 22 1.66 2.66 -8.58
C MET A 22 1.62 4.06 -9.22
N ASP A 23 1.00 4.20 -10.40
CA ASP A 23 0.84 5.47 -11.12
C ASP A 23 -0.36 6.30 -10.65
N CYS A 24 -1.21 5.73 -9.78
CA CYS A 24 -2.30 6.47 -9.17
C CYS A 24 -1.75 7.60 -8.31
N GLN A 25 -2.16 8.85 -8.57
CA GLN A 25 -1.59 10.06 -7.96
C GLN A 25 -1.40 9.95 -6.44
N HIS A 26 -2.43 9.55 -5.70
CA HIS A 26 -2.38 9.49 -4.23
C HIS A 26 -1.55 8.30 -3.73
N ILE A 27 -1.51 7.19 -4.49
CA ILE A 27 -0.63 6.06 -4.17
C ILE A 27 0.83 6.46 -4.41
N SER A 28 1.12 7.17 -5.50
CA SER A 28 2.44 7.70 -5.82
C SER A 28 2.92 8.71 -4.77
N GLU A 29 2.05 9.60 -4.31
CA GLU A 29 2.33 10.55 -3.23
C GLU A 29 2.75 9.84 -1.93
N LEU A 30 1.97 8.83 -1.50
CA LEU A 30 2.31 8.01 -0.33
C LEU A 30 3.61 7.24 -0.54
N ASN A 31 3.81 6.72 -1.74
CA ASN A 31 5.02 6.00 -2.12
C ASN A 31 6.27 6.88 -2.06
N GLN A 32 6.19 8.15 -2.43
CA GLN A 32 7.32 9.09 -2.30
C GLN A 32 7.68 9.36 -0.83
N ALA A 33 6.72 9.20 0.08
CA ALA A 33 6.89 9.37 1.51
C ALA A 33 7.17 8.05 2.26
N TRP A 34 7.41 6.93 1.57
CA TRP A 34 7.49 5.57 2.13
C TRP A 34 8.33 5.48 3.41
N ASN A 35 9.52 6.10 3.42
CA ASN A 35 10.45 6.05 4.55
C ASN A 35 9.90 6.78 5.79
N ARG A 36 9.27 7.95 5.57
CA ARG A 36 8.63 8.73 6.64
C ARG A 36 7.37 8.04 7.16
N LEU A 37 6.68 7.28 6.32
CA LEU A 37 5.48 6.53 6.67
C LEU A 37 5.76 5.14 7.24
N GLY A 38 7.04 4.73 7.29
CA GLY A 38 7.46 3.44 7.84
C GLY A 38 7.04 2.25 6.98
N PHE A 39 6.99 2.40 5.66
CA PHE A 39 6.62 1.31 4.77
C PHE A 39 7.77 0.31 4.64
N PHE A 40 7.44 -0.97 4.74
CA PHE A 40 8.35 -2.07 4.44
C PHE A 40 8.25 -2.54 2.98
N ALA A 41 7.36 -1.95 2.17
CA ALA A 41 7.28 -2.20 0.75
C ALA A 41 6.89 -0.93 -0.01
N TYR A 42 7.58 -0.64 -1.11
CA TYR A 42 7.39 0.56 -1.91
C TYR A 42 7.74 0.33 -3.38
N PHE A 43 7.14 1.11 -4.27
CA PHE A 43 7.40 1.05 -5.71
C PHE A 43 8.61 1.89 -6.10
N LYS A 44 9.47 1.34 -6.97
CA LYS A 44 10.64 2.02 -7.52
C LYS A 44 10.95 1.48 -8.90
N ASN A 45 11.10 2.36 -9.89
CA ASN A 45 11.47 2.00 -11.27
C ASN A 45 10.59 0.90 -11.89
N GLY A 46 9.29 0.88 -11.57
CA GLY A 46 8.35 -0.14 -12.06
C GLY A 46 8.30 -1.45 -11.26
N ASN A 47 9.17 -1.59 -10.25
CA ASN A 47 9.23 -2.75 -9.37
C ASN A 47 8.59 -2.45 -8.01
N LEU A 48 8.17 -3.50 -7.31
CA LEU A 48 7.87 -3.46 -5.88
C LEU A 48 9.12 -3.92 -5.09
N VAL A 49 9.69 -3.02 -4.30
CA VAL A 49 10.82 -3.27 -3.41
C VAL A 49 10.28 -3.67 -2.02
N VAL A 50 10.84 -4.72 -1.42
CA VAL A 50 10.47 -5.20 -0.08
C VAL A 50 11.68 -5.13 0.86
N LEU A 51 11.43 -4.65 2.08
CA LEU A 51 12.41 -4.43 3.13
C LEU A 51 12.22 -5.40 4.31
N ASN A 52 13.31 -5.72 5.01
CA ASN A 52 13.28 -6.38 6.32
C ASN A 52 13.03 -5.36 7.45
N THR A 53 13.03 -5.84 8.70
CA THR A 53 12.90 -5.02 9.91
C THR A 53 14.03 -4.01 10.11
N GLU A 54 15.18 -4.23 9.48
CA GLU A 54 16.35 -3.35 9.50
C GLU A 54 16.30 -2.27 8.40
N GLY A 55 15.30 -2.33 7.50
CA GLY A 55 15.16 -1.42 6.37
C GLY A 55 16.05 -1.76 5.17
N GLU A 56 16.65 -2.95 5.14
CA GLU A 56 17.45 -3.46 4.04
C GLU A 56 16.56 -4.13 2.99
N VAL A 57 16.94 -4.02 1.71
CA VAL A 57 16.21 -4.65 0.62
C VAL A 57 16.41 -6.17 0.66
N VAL A 58 15.31 -6.91 0.84
CA VAL A 58 15.30 -8.38 0.84
C VAL A 58 15.01 -8.92 -0.55
N THR A 59 14.10 -8.26 -1.28
CA THR A 59 13.70 -8.70 -2.61
C THR A 59 13.04 -7.57 -3.41
N GLU A 60 13.00 -7.77 -4.73
CA GLU A 60 12.30 -6.90 -5.68
C GLU A 60 11.44 -7.75 -6.61
N TYR A 61 10.21 -7.29 -6.85
CA TYR A 61 9.29 -7.92 -7.78
C TYR A 61 9.00 -7.00 -8.96
N GLY A 62 8.92 -7.57 -10.17
CA GLY A 62 8.59 -6.84 -11.39
C GLY A 62 7.08 -6.69 -11.61
N ALA A 63 6.67 -6.85 -12.88
CA ALA A 63 5.28 -6.78 -13.30
C ALA A 63 4.39 -7.85 -12.63
N GLY A 64 3.09 -7.58 -12.57
CA GLY A 64 2.06 -8.50 -12.08
C GLY A 64 2.02 -8.67 -10.56
N VAL A 65 2.54 -7.72 -9.79
CA VAL A 65 2.66 -7.87 -8.32
C VAL A 65 1.74 -6.91 -7.59
N GLY A 66 0.99 -7.47 -6.64
CA GLY A 66 0.05 -6.77 -5.78
C GLY A 66 0.63 -6.42 -4.41
N LEU A 67 0.09 -5.37 -3.80
CA LEU A 67 0.50 -4.87 -2.50
C LEU A 67 -0.74 -4.45 -1.70
N ILE A 68 -0.84 -4.93 -0.47
CA ILE A 68 -1.83 -4.53 0.52
C ILE A 68 -1.07 -3.97 1.71
N GLN A 69 -1.29 -2.71 2.06
CA GLN A 69 -0.68 -2.12 3.25
C GLN A 69 -1.54 -1.01 3.84
N ALA A 70 -1.27 -0.67 5.09
CA ALA A 70 -2.00 0.33 5.85
C ALA A 70 -1.03 1.34 6.45
N THR A 71 -1.48 2.59 6.54
CA THR A 71 -0.73 3.64 7.21
C THR A 71 -1.63 4.65 7.91
N GLN A 72 -1.05 5.44 8.79
CA GLN A 72 -1.74 6.62 9.30
C GLN A 72 -1.92 7.62 8.17
N ASN A 73 -3.07 8.27 8.13
CA ASN A 73 -3.38 9.20 7.07
C ASN A 73 -2.47 10.45 7.16
N PRO A 74 -1.58 10.67 6.18
CA PRO A 74 -0.66 11.79 6.23
C PRO A 74 -1.31 13.13 5.88
N TRP A 75 -2.52 13.10 5.33
CA TRP A 75 -3.31 14.30 5.06
C TRP A 75 -4.02 14.80 6.32
N ASN A 76 -4.04 14.06 7.43
CA ASN A 76 -4.62 14.59 8.66
C ASN A 76 -3.90 15.87 9.11
N PRO A 77 -4.60 17.01 9.33
CA PRO A 77 -3.98 18.28 9.69
C PRO A 77 -3.30 18.25 11.08
N LYS A 78 -3.67 17.29 11.94
CA LYS A 78 -2.98 17.04 13.22
C LYS A 78 -1.65 16.30 13.05
N GLY A 79 -1.34 15.88 11.82
CA GLY A 79 -0.11 15.21 11.45
C GLY A 79 -0.12 13.70 11.72
N ILE A 80 0.97 13.07 11.29
CA ILE A 80 1.28 11.66 11.58
C ILE A 80 1.56 11.54 13.08
N GLY A 81 0.91 10.59 13.74
CA GLY A 81 0.97 10.36 15.20
C GLY A 81 -0.33 10.69 15.93
N ALA A 82 -1.26 11.40 15.30
CA ALA A 82 -2.57 11.72 15.89
C ALA A 82 -3.50 10.49 16.03
N CYS A 83 -3.24 9.42 15.26
CA CYS A 83 -3.96 8.15 15.31
C CYS A 83 -5.49 8.23 15.08
N GLU A 84 -5.98 9.25 14.36
CA GLU A 84 -7.44 9.44 14.18
C GLU A 84 -8.00 8.78 12.92
N ASN A 85 -7.21 8.73 11.84
CA ASN A 85 -7.63 8.11 10.59
C ASN A 85 -6.47 7.43 9.85
N VAL A 86 -6.83 6.46 9.01
CA VAL A 86 -5.91 5.57 8.31
C VAL A 86 -6.15 5.58 6.81
N VAL A 87 -5.11 5.21 6.07
CA VAL A 87 -5.18 4.93 4.64
C VAL A 87 -4.80 3.49 4.42
N TRP A 88 -5.69 2.73 3.79
CA TRP A 88 -5.39 1.42 3.23
C TRP A 88 -5.07 1.57 1.75
N LEU A 89 -3.97 0.96 1.34
CA LEU A 89 -3.54 0.86 -0.04
C LEU A 89 -3.74 -0.57 -0.50
N VAL A 90 -4.54 -0.74 -1.54
CA VAL A 90 -4.63 -1.99 -2.33
C VAL A 90 -4.13 -1.63 -3.71
N SER A 91 -2.88 -1.98 -4.00
CA SER A 91 -2.16 -1.47 -5.17
C SER A 91 -1.39 -2.56 -5.88
N GLY A 92 -0.73 -2.21 -6.98
CA GLY A 92 0.12 -3.12 -7.73
C GLY A 92 1.02 -2.42 -8.73
N THR A 93 2.03 -3.14 -9.22
CA THR A 93 2.93 -2.67 -10.28
C THR A 93 2.19 -2.45 -11.60
N ASP A 94 1.09 -3.17 -11.82
CA ASP A 94 0.17 -3.01 -12.94
C ASP A 94 -1.26 -3.44 -12.55
N GLU A 95 -2.18 -3.44 -13.52
CA GLU A 95 -3.58 -3.81 -13.30
C GLU A 95 -3.74 -5.27 -12.86
N ALA A 96 -2.88 -6.18 -13.32
CA ALA A 96 -2.91 -7.58 -12.90
C ALA A 96 -2.55 -7.70 -11.42
N GLY A 97 -1.48 -7.02 -10.98
CA GLY A 97 -1.11 -6.94 -9.57
C GLY A 97 -2.20 -6.37 -8.68
N VAL A 98 -2.90 -5.32 -9.15
CA VAL A 98 -4.05 -4.74 -8.42
C VAL A 98 -5.19 -5.76 -8.27
N LYS A 99 -5.52 -6.51 -9.33
CA LYS A 99 -6.57 -7.54 -9.29
C LYS A 99 -6.21 -8.67 -8.32
N ASP A 100 -4.95 -9.09 -8.31
CA ASP A 100 -4.47 -10.14 -7.42
C ASP A 100 -4.48 -9.68 -5.96
N ALA A 101 -4.12 -8.42 -5.67
CA ALA A 101 -4.24 -7.83 -4.34
C ALA A 101 -5.71 -7.78 -3.86
N ILE A 102 -6.65 -7.38 -4.72
CA ILE A 102 -8.08 -7.42 -4.39
C ILE A 102 -8.54 -8.85 -4.12
N HIS A 103 -8.16 -9.79 -4.99
CA HIS A 103 -8.54 -11.19 -4.84
C HIS A 103 -8.04 -11.77 -3.51
N ALA A 104 -6.78 -11.48 -3.15
CA ALA A 104 -6.23 -11.86 -1.85
C ALA A 104 -7.02 -11.23 -0.69
N LEU A 105 -7.33 -9.94 -0.78
CA LEU A 105 -8.08 -9.23 0.27
C LEU A 105 -9.49 -9.78 0.47
N VAL A 106 -10.22 -10.09 -0.61
CA VAL A 106 -11.62 -10.52 -0.53
C VAL A 106 -11.75 -12.01 -0.21
N ASN A 107 -10.90 -12.85 -0.79
CA ASN A 107 -11.09 -14.30 -0.76
C ASN A 107 -10.07 -15.04 0.13
N ARG A 108 -8.97 -14.39 0.54
CA ARG A 108 -7.82 -15.05 1.21
C ARG A 108 -7.29 -14.27 2.41
N TYR A 109 -8.11 -13.38 2.99
CA TYR A 109 -7.68 -12.47 4.06
C TYR A 109 -7.08 -13.17 5.29
N THR A 110 -7.49 -14.40 5.58
CA THR A 110 -6.97 -15.19 6.71
C THR A 110 -5.48 -15.52 6.55
N GLU A 111 -4.97 -15.59 5.32
CA GLU A 111 -3.57 -15.94 5.05
C GLU A 111 -2.60 -14.83 5.48
N PHE A 112 -3.04 -13.57 5.45
CA PHE A 112 -2.24 -12.41 5.89
C PHE A 112 -2.84 -11.68 7.10
N GLN A 113 -3.75 -12.32 7.82
CA GLN A 113 -4.27 -11.76 9.07
C GLN A 113 -3.10 -11.45 10.02
N TYR A 114 -3.17 -10.29 10.66
CA TYR A 114 -2.17 -9.74 11.57
C TYR A 114 -0.82 -9.36 10.93
N ALA A 115 -0.73 -9.31 9.60
CA ALA A 115 0.44 -8.77 8.92
C ALA A 115 0.42 -7.23 8.87
N CYS A 116 1.59 -6.59 8.87
CA CYS A 116 1.70 -5.15 8.66
C CYS A 116 1.38 -4.76 7.22
N ALA A 117 1.90 -5.54 6.28
CA ALA A 117 1.62 -5.48 4.86
C ALA A 117 1.62 -6.89 4.25
N ALA A 118 1.09 -7.02 3.04
CA ALA A 118 1.12 -8.25 2.27
C ALA A 118 1.46 -7.95 0.81
N VAL A 119 2.36 -8.75 0.25
CA VAL A 119 2.70 -8.76 -1.17
C VAL A 119 2.04 -9.98 -1.81
N VAL A 120 1.44 -9.78 -2.98
CA VAL A 120 0.83 -10.86 -3.77
C VAL A 120 1.66 -11.02 -5.03
N ALA A 121 2.39 -12.12 -5.13
CA ALA A 121 3.30 -12.39 -6.24
C ALA A 121 3.17 -13.87 -6.65
N ASN A 122 3.04 -14.13 -7.96
CA ASN A 122 2.92 -15.49 -8.50
C ASN A 122 1.81 -16.34 -7.84
N GLY A 123 0.71 -15.71 -7.41
CA GLY A 123 -0.40 -16.37 -6.71
C GLY A 123 -0.14 -16.67 -5.23
N GLU A 124 1.03 -16.34 -4.69
CA GLU A 124 1.36 -16.47 -3.28
C GLU A 124 1.15 -15.16 -2.52
N ILE A 125 0.80 -15.27 -1.23
CA ILE A 125 0.67 -14.14 -0.31
C ILE A 125 1.85 -14.16 0.65
N ILE A 126 2.61 -13.08 0.64
CA ILE A 126 3.85 -12.93 1.40
C ILE A 126 3.63 -11.83 2.43
N LYS A 127 3.73 -12.16 3.72
CA LYS A 127 3.65 -11.17 4.81
C LYS A 127 4.92 -10.34 4.84
N VAL A 128 4.77 -9.03 5.09
CA VAL A 128 5.88 -8.08 5.14
C VAL A 128 5.74 -7.21 6.40
N PRO A 129 6.84 -6.90 7.12
CA PRO A 129 8.21 -7.38 6.89
C PRO A 129 8.35 -8.90 7.15
N GLN A 130 9.40 -9.49 6.60
CA GLN A 130 9.83 -10.87 6.91
C GLN A 130 10.82 -10.88 8.08
#